data_AF-A0A9D8W784-F1
#
_entry.id   AF-A0A9D8W784-F1
#
_cell.length_a   1.000
_cell.length_b   1.000
_cell.length_c   1.000
_cell.angle_alpha   90.00
_cell.angle_beta   90.00
_cell.angle_gamma   90.00
#
_symmetry.space_group_name_H-M   'P 1'
#
loop_
_entity.id
_entity.type
_entity.pdbx_description
1 polymer ?
#
loop_
_entity_poly.entity_id
_entity_poly.type
_entity_poly.pdbx_seq_one_letter_code
_entity_poly.pdbx_strand_id
1 'polypeptide(L)'
;MVPLRYSLTRATPCFLVLHAEPTHNLTVKLSSKYFDSIRIAPRKQRGVEQPPHVRRMKREEKPKTCEWAGCRETGTFRAPRANASSGGGPLDVGANGQYVWFCEVHIREFNRSYDFFKGMSDADVAAFQREALTGHRPTWNLGVNAAKAAFGAPFASRMRQNSPFRDAFGFFDEGPDPDTRERAETRRKPRALEQQALDTLDLPASASLNEIKARYKELVKRHHPDANGGDRSAEERLRKVIQAYDYLRKSGFCS
;
A
#
# COMPACT_ATOMS: atom_id res chain seq x y z
N MET A 1 21.80 103.20 18.87
CA MET A 1 22.86 102.58 19.71
C MET A 1 22.71 101.07 19.62
N VAL A 2 23.80 100.42 19.16
CA VAL A 2 24.20 98.99 19.25
C VAL A 2 23.17 97.89 18.94
N PRO A 3 23.47 96.99 17.97
CA PRO A 3 22.66 95.81 17.70
C PRO A 3 23.01 94.67 18.67
N LEU A 4 22.00 93.95 19.17
CA LEU A 4 22.20 92.64 19.79
C LEU A 4 21.76 91.55 18.81
N ARG A 5 22.75 90.81 18.34
CA ARG A 5 22.56 89.53 17.64
C ARG A 5 22.01 88.52 18.62
N TYR A 6 20.92 87.85 18.26
CA TYR A 6 20.64 86.50 18.73
C TYR A 6 20.12 85.67 17.55
N SER A 7 20.94 84.70 17.16
CA SER A 7 20.57 83.66 16.21
C SER A 7 19.62 82.69 16.90
N LEU A 8 18.42 82.52 16.37
CA LEU A 8 17.59 81.36 16.68
C LEU A 8 17.17 80.69 15.37
N THR A 9 17.73 79.51 15.24
CA THR A 9 17.56 78.45 14.26
C THR A 9 16.09 78.09 14.08
N ARG A 10 15.58 78.17 12.85
CA ARG A 10 14.31 77.53 12.50
C ARG A 10 14.58 76.17 11.88
N ALA A 11 14.15 75.15 12.63
CA ALA A 11 14.28 73.74 12.34
C ALA A 11 13.60 73.37 11.01
N THR A 12 14.35 72.69 10.15
CA THR A 12 13.80 71.90 9.06
C THR A 12 13.06 70.69 9.64
N PRO A 13 11.87 70.33 9.14
CA PRO A 13 11.21 69.12 9.59
C PRO A 13 12.03 67.89 9.14
N CYS A 14 12.59 67.17 10.10
CA CYS A 14 13.18 65.86 9.89
C CYS A 14 12.09 64.90 9.42
N PHE A 15 12.01 64.68 8.11
CA PHE A 15 11.38 63.50 7.55
C PHE A 15 12.18 62.29 8.05
N LEU A 16 11.65 61.58 9.05
CA LEU A 16 12.15 60.25 9.42
C LEU A 16 11.86 59.31 8.25
N VAL A 17 12.83 59.17 7.35
CA VAL A 17 12.89 58.04 6.42
C VAL A 17 13.20 56.82 7.26
N LEU A 18 12.17 56.08 7.63
CA LEU A 18 12.32 54.72 8.12
C LEU A 18 12.87 53.89 6.97
N HIS A 19 14.19 53.70 6.95
CA HIS A 19 14.79 52.63 6.18
C HIS A 19 14.33 51.31 6.80
N ALA A 20 13.35 50.68 6.17
CA ALA A 20 13.01 49.30 6.45
C ALA A 20 14.26 48.45 6.18
N GLU A 21 14.81 47.85 7.23
CA GLU A 21 15.84 46.82 7.11
C GLU A 21 15.29 45.72 6.18
N PRO A 22 16.04 45.29 5.16
CA PRO A 22 15.58 44.19 4.32
C PRO A 22 15.50 42.94 5.20
N THR A 23 14.29 42.45 5.39
CA THR A 23 14.03 41.12 5.95
C THR A 23 15.03 40.15 5.36
N HIS A 24 15.81 39.48 6.21
CA HIS A 24 16.73 38.44 5.78
C HIS A 24 15.97 37.43 4.92
N ASN A 25 16.10 37.58 3.60
CA ASN A 25 15.73 36.54 2.66
C ASN A 25 16.58 35.34 3.06
N LEU A 26 15.96 34.36 3.71
CA LEU A 26 16.56 33.05 3.94
C LEU A 26 16.67 32.36 2.59
N THR A 27 17.59 32.85 1.75
CA THR A 27 18.09 32.14 0.60
C THR A 27 18.80 30.92 1.17
N VAL A 28 18.15 29.76 1.01
CA VAL A 28 18.74 28.48 1.38
C VAL A 28 20.05 28.36 0.59
N LYS A 29 21.19 28.51 1.28
CA LYS A 29 22.50 28.26 0.68
C LYS A 29 22.58 26.78 0.34
N LEU A 30 22.33 26.47 -0.93
CA LEU A 30 22.38 25.12 -1.48
C LEU A 30 23.78 24.49 -1.30
N SER A 31 24.83 25.28 -1.10
CA SER A 31 26.21 24.82 -0.87
C SER A 31 26.60 24.68 0.62
N SER A 32 25.63 24.57 1.54
CA SER A 32 25.98 24.37 2.96
C SER A 32 26.38 22.92 3.26
N LYS A 33 27.25 22.73 4.27
CA LYS A 33 27.63 21.41 4.81
C LYS A 33 26.44 20.52 5.15
N TYR A 34 25.29 21.11 5.47
CA TYR A 34 24.05 20.39 5.77
C TYR A 34 23.36 19.82 4.52
N PHE A 35 23.45 20.49 3.36
CA PHE A 35 22.91 19.96 2.11
C PHE A 35 23.87 19.00 1.41
N ASP A 36 25.17 19.15 1.61
CA ASP A 36 26.19 18.23 1.07
C ASP A 36 26.08 16.81 1.66
N SER A 37 25.62 16.65 2.90
CA SER A 37 25.37 15.33 3.51
C SER A 37 24.08 14.66 3.05
N ILE A 38 23.11 15.44 2.55
CA ILE A 38 21.84 14.93 2.01
C ILE A 38 22.01 14.51 0.52
N ARG A 39 22.98 15.11 -0.19
CA ARG A 39 23.30 14.69 -1.56
C ARG A 39 23.98 13.33 -1.55
N ILE A 40 23.26 12.32 -2.01
CA ILE A 40 23.79 10.99 -2.27
C ILE A 40 24.74 11.11 -3.48
N ALA A 41 26.04 11.28 -3.22
CA ALA A 41 27.04 11.31 -4.27
C ALA A 41 26.99 10.02 -5.12
N PRO A 42 27.13 10.12 -6.46
CA PRO A 42 27.23 8.94 -7.31
C PRO A 42 28.38 8.06 -6.83
N ARG A 43 28.11 6.76 -6.76
CA ARG A 43 28.94 5.74 -6.10
C ARG A 43 30.43 5.78 -6.46
N LYS A 44 30.78 6.36 -7.61
CA LYS A 44 32.15 6.52 -8.13
C LYS A 44 33.08 7.36 -7.25
N GLN A 45 32.57 8.28 -6.42
CA GLN A 45 33.40 9.15 -5.56
C GLN A 45 33.64 8.60 -4.14
N ARG A 46 32.83 7.65 -3.69
CA ARG A 46 33.11 6.88 -2.48
C ARG A 46 33.96 5.72 -2.94
N GLY A 47 35.28 5.71 -2.68
CA GLY A 47 36.27 4.72 -3.15
C GLY A 47 36.02 3.26 -2.71
N VAL A 48 34.79 2.77 -2.88
CA VAL A 48 34.32 1.42 -2.66
C VAL A 48 33.84 0.94 -4.03
N GLU A 49 34.80 0.58 -4.86
CA GLU A 49 34.56 -0.27 -6.03
C GLU A 49 34.15 -1.67 -5.56
N GLN A 50 32.98 -1.79 -4.93
CA GLN A 50 32.26 -3.04 -4.99
C GLN A 50 31.31 -2.92 -6.17
N PRO A 51 31.44 -3.75 -7.22
CA PRO A 51 30.51 -3.70 -8.34
C PRO A 51 29.07 -3.86 -7.82
N PRO A 52 28.07 -3.22 -8.46
CA PRO A 52 26.67 -3.44 -8.12
C PRO A 52 26.40 -4.93 -8.28
N HIS A 53 26.11 -5.62 -7.17
CA HIS A 53 25.57 -6.98 -7.07
C HIS A 53 25.73 -7.72 -8.40
N VAL A 54 26.97 -8.15 -8.67
CA VAL A 54 27.25 -8.97 -9.85
C VAL A 54 26.25 -10.09 -9.74
N ARG A 55 25.29 -10.17 -10.67
CA ARG A 55 24.41 -11.32 -10.79
C ARG A 55 25.35 -12.50 -10.73
N ARG A 56 25.32 -13.25 -9.63
CA ARG A 56 26.30 -14.30 -9.33
C ARG A 56 26.41 -15.13 -10.59
N MET A 57 27.48 -14.93 -11.37
CA MET A 57 27.66 -15.60 -12.65
C MET A 57 27.48 -17.08 -12.34
N LYS A 58 26.47 -17.70 -12.96
CA LYS A 58 26.08 -19.07 -12.64
C LYS A 58 27.35 -19.91 -12.77
N ARG A 59 27.81 -20.47 -11.66
CA ARG A 59 29.01 -21.30 -11.60
C ARG A 59 28.87 -22.36 -12.69
N GLU A 60 29.80 -22.39 -13.64
CA GLU A 60 29.82 -23.41 -14.67
C GLU A 60 29.98 -24.77 -13.99
N GLU A 61 28.90 -25.53 -13.96
CA GLU A 61 28.93 -26.89 -13.42
C GLU A 61 29.61 -27.78 -14.45
N LYS A 62 30.53 -28.65 -14.00
CA LYS A 62 31.23 -29.58 -14.87
C LYS A 62 30.20 -30.38 -15.69
N PRO A 63 30.40 -30.57 -17.00
CA PRO A 63 29.46 -31.32 -17.82
C PRO A 63 29.36 -32.75 -17.28
N LYS A 64 28.14 -33.18 -16.97
CA LYS A 64 27.86 -34.54 -16.52
C LYS A 64 27.65 -35.41 -17.75
N THR A 65 27.98 -36.69 -17.64
CA THR A 65 27.70 -37.69 -18.68
C THR A 65 26.30 -38.25 -18.49
N CYS A 66 25.70 -38.74 -19.57
CA CYS A 66 24.44 -39.46 -19.50
C CYS A 66 24.63 -40.75 -18.66
N GLU A 67 23.73 -41.00 -17.71
CA GLU A 67 23.72 -42.21 -16.87
C GLU A 67 22.95 -43.39 -17.49
N TRP A 68 22.55 -43.30 -18.76
CA TRP A 68 21.85 -44.38 -19.45
C TRP A 68 22.81 -45.50 -19.86
N ALA A 69 22.34 -46.76 -19.81
CA ALA A 69 23.18 -47.93 -20.10
C ALA A 69 23.83 -47.84 -21.50
N GLY A 70 25.16 -47.74 -21.53
CA GLY A 70 25.94 -47.68 -22.77
C GLY A 70 26.01 -46.30 -23.45
N CYS A 71 25.42 -45.25 -22.88
CA CYS A 71 25.49 -43.90 -23.45
C CYS A 71 26.72 -43.14 -22.93
N ARG A 72 27.41 -42.41 -23.82
CA ARG A 72 28.55 -41.53 -23.48
C ARG A 72 28.30 -40.06 -23.82
N GLU A 73 27.07 -39.71 -24.17
CA GLU A 73 26.68 -38.33 -24.49
C GLU A 73 26.65 -37.45 -23.24
N THR A 74 26.59 -36.13 -23.44
CA THR A 74 26.48 -35.16 -22.35
C THR A 74 25.07 -35.16 -21.75
N GLY A 75 25.01 -35.26 -20.42
CA GLY A 75 23.79 -35.23 -19.63
C GLY A 75 23.43 -33.80 -19.24
N THR A 76 22.63 -33.12 -20.06
CA THR A 76 22.13 -31.76 -19.80
C THR A 76 20.84 -31.76 -18.98
N PHE A 77 20.03 -32.81 -19.09
CA PHE A 77 18.72 -32.89 -18.48
C PHE A 77 18.77 -33.66 -17.15
N ARG A 78 18.15 -33.10 -16.12
CA ARG A 78 18.07 -33.68 -14.77
C ARG A 78 16.72 -34.38 -14.60
N ALA A 79 16.72 -35.63 -14.17
CA ALA A 79 15.52 -36.40 -13.87
C ALA A 79 15.58 -37.01 -12.46
N PRO A 80 14.44 -37.19 -11.79
CA PRO A 80 14.39 -37.93 -10.53
C PRO A 80 14.76 -39.41 -10.77
N ARG A 81 15.44 -40.06 -9.83
CA ARG A 81 15.60 -41.52 -9.90
C ARG A 81 14.24 -42.20 -9.71
N ALA A 82 13.88 -43.08 -10.64
CA ALA A 82 12.60 -43.81 -10.67
C ALA A 82 12.33 -44.70 -9.43
N ASN A 83 13.33 -44.87 -8.55
CA ASN A 83 13.30 -45.70 -7.36
C ASN A 83 13.72 -44.95 -6.08
N ALA A 84 13.71 -43.61 -6.07
CA ALA A 84 13.96 -42.83 -4.85
C ALA A 84 12.82 -42.93 -3.81
N SER A 85 11.75 -43.65 -4.13
CA SER A 85 10.64 -44.00 -3.24
C SER A 85 11.00 -45.14 -2.28
N SER A 86 12.08 -45.00 -1.52
CA SER A 86 12.27 -45.77 -0.30
C SER A 86 11.46 -45.10 0.82
N GLY A 87 10.13 -45.25 0.79
CA GLY A 87 9.24 -45.01 1.93
C GLY A 87 8.63 -43.61 2.10
N GLY A 88 8.79 -42.70 1.13
CA GLY A 88 8.09 -41.42 1.08
C GLY A 88 7.52 -41.19 -0.32
N GLY A 89 6.35 -40.56 -0.42
CA GLY A 89 5.75 -40.19 -1.69
C GLY A 89 6.65 -39.26 -2.50
N PRO A 90 6.39 -39.04 -3.79
CA PRO A 90 7.13 -38.12 -4.66
C PRO A 90 7.23 -36.68 -4.15
N LEU A 91 6.34 -36.28 -3.23
CA LEU A 91 6.33 -34.98 -2.57
C LEU A 91 7.21 -34.94 -1.30
N ASP A 92 7.63 -36.09 -0.79
CA ASP A 92 8.58 -36.19 0.32
C ASP A 92 9.99 -35.97 -0.22
N VAL A 93 10.37 -34.70 -0.36
CA VAL A 93 11.75 -34.25 -0.62
C VAL A 93 12.68 -34.53 0.59
N GLY A 94 12.41 -35.60 1.34
CA GLY A 94 13.05 -35.94 2.61
C GLY A 94 13.92 -37.20 2.61
N ALA A 95 13.79 -38.11 1.63
CA ALA A 95 14.62 -39.31 1.57
C ALA A 95 15.43 -39.36 0.27
N ASN A 96 16.52 -38.60 0.27
CA ASN A 96 17.67 -38.69 -0.63
C ASN A 96 17.62 -38.03 -2.00
N GLY A 97 16.46 -37.55 -2.50
CA GLY A 97 16.37 -36.63 -3.65
C GLY A 97 17.44 -36.86 -4.73
N GLN A 98 17.63 -38.12 -5.15
CA GLN A 98 18.73 -38.48 -6.02
C GLN A 98 18.30 -38.20 -7.45
N TYR A 99 19.06 -37.35 -8.13
CA TYR A 99 18.77 -36.98 -9.52
C TYR A 99 19.86 -37.54 -10.43
N VAL A 100 19.41 -38.08 -11.55
CA VAL A 100 20.26 -38.60 -12.63
C VAL A 100 20.29 -37.63 -13.79
N TRP A 101 21.35 -37.71 -14.59
CA TRP A 101 21.56 -36.85 -15.75
C TRP A 101 21.43 -37.65 -17.05
N PHE A 102 20.64 -37.14 -17.98
CA PHE A 102 20.36 -37.76 -19.28
C PHE A 102 20.63 -36.79 -20.43
N CYS A 103 20.96 -37.34 -21.60
CA CYS A 103 20.96 -36.61 -22.87
C CYS A 103 19.52 -36.45 -23.40
N GLU A 104 19.35 -35.70 -24.49
CA GLU A 104 18.03 -35.40 -25.07
C GLU A 104 17.24 -36.65 -25.51
N VAL A 105 17.93 -37.66 -26.04
CA VAL A 105 17.29 -38.90 -26.49
C VAL A 105 16.78 -39.70 -25.28
N HIS A 106 17.63 -39.88 -24.26
CA HIS A 106 17.30 -40.72 -23.11
C HIS A 106 16.34 -40.05 -22.13
N ILE A 107 16.31 -38.71 -22.02
CA ILE A 107 15.30 -38.05 -21.20
C ILE A 107 13.88 -38.22 -21.76
N ARG A 108 13.73 -38.30 -23.09
CA ARG A 108 12.43 -38.55 -23.73
C ARG A 108 11.93 -39.97 -23.42
N GLU A 109 12.82 -40.96 -23.51
CA GLU A 109 12.48 -42.34 -23.17
C GLU A 109 12.20 -42.50 -21.67
N PHE A 110 12.98 -41.83 -20.82
CA PHE A 110 12.72 -41.76 -19.39
C PHE A 110 11.34 -41.17 -19.10
N ASN A 111 11.03 -39.98 -19.63
CA ASN A 111 9.74 -39.30 -19.41
C ASN A 111 8.55 -40.12 -19.93
N ARG A 112 8.73 -40.90 -21.00
CA ARG A 112 7.69 -41.81 -21.50
C ARG A 112 7.40 -42.96 -20.52
N SER A 113 8.44 -43.50 -19.88
CA SER A 113 8.31 -44.60 -18.92
C SER A 113 8.08 -44.16 -17.47
N TYR A 114 8.18 -42.85 -17.20
CA TYR A 114 8.10 -42.30 -15.86
C TYR A 114 6.65 -42.13 -15.41
N ASP A 115 6.29 -42.82 -14.35
CA ASP A 115 5.02 -42.65 -13.66
C ASP A 115 5.25 -41.98 -12.30
N PHE A 116 4.70 -40.78 -12.13
CA PHE A 116 4.80 -39.99 -10.91
C PHE A 116 4.06 -40.65 -9.74
N PHE A 117 2.94 -41.33 -9.98
CA PHE A 117 2.10 -41.91 -8.93
C PHE A 117 2.52 -43.33 -8.54
N LYS A 118 3.59 -43.85 -9.13
CA LYS A 118 4.09 -45.20 -8.86
C LYS A 118 4.57 -45.32 -7.40
N GLY A 119 3.85 -46.13 -6.62
CA GLY A 119 4.13 -46.36 -5.20
C GLY A 119 3.45 -45.37 -4.24
N MET A 120 2.61 -44.48 -4.76
CA MET A 120 1.72 -43.64 -3.96
C MET A 120 0.45 -44.42 -3.59
N SER A 121 -0.09 -44.22 -2.37
CA SER A 121 -1.36 -44.84 -1.99
C SER A 121 -2.54 -44.15 -2.68
N ASP A 122 -3.65 -44.85 -2.88
CA ASP A 122 -4.87 -44.27 -3.48
C ASP A 122 -5.36 -43.02 -2.71
N ALA A 123 -5.16 -42.99 -1.39
CA ALA A 123 -5.49 -41.86 -0.55
C ALA A 123 -4.64 -40.61 -0.86
N ASP A 124 -3.35 -40.82 -1.11
CA ASP A 124 -2.41 -39.75 -1.46
C ASP A 124 -2.67 -39.24 -2.89
N VAL A 125 -3.04 -40.13 -3.83
CA VAL A 125 -3.46 -39.75 -5.19
C VAL A 125 -4.72 -38.88 -5.11
N ALA A 126 -5.71 -39.27 -4.32
CA ALA A 126 -6.92 -38.50 -4.11
C ALA A 126 -6.63 -37.14 -3.43
N ALA A 127 -5.66 -37.09 -2.51
CA ALA A 127 -5.22 -35.84 -1.90
C ALA A 127 -4.58 -34.89 -2.91
N PHE A 128 -3.68 -35.40 -3.74
CA PHE A 128 -3.05 -34.63 -4.81
C PHE A 128 -4.08 -34.09 -5.81
N GLN A 129 -5.08 -34.89 -6.19
CA GLN A 129 -6.18 -34.44 -7.06
C GLN A 129 -6.99 -33.29 -6.43
N ARG A 130 -7.31 -33.37 -5.13
CA ARG A 130 -8.01 -32.29 -4.42
C ARG A 130 -7.20 -31.01 -4.38
N GLU A 131 -5.89 -31.10 -4.18
CA GLU A 131 -4.99 -29.95 -4.14
C GLU A 131 -4.73 -29.36 -5.53
N ALA A 132 -4.71 -30.18 -6.58
CA ALA A 132 -4.56 -29.72 -7.95
C ALA A 132 -5.69 -28.77 -8.36
N LEU A 133 -6.92 -28.95 -7.84
CA LEU A 133 -8.03 -28.03 -8.05
C LEU A 133 -7.73 -26.61 -7.54
N THR A 134 -6.96 -26.48 -6.47
CA THR A 134 -6.55 -25.19 -5.89
C THR A 134 -5.14 -24.75 -6.34
N GLY A 135 -4.54 -25.48 -7.28
CA GLY A 135 -3.18 -25.23 -7.78
C GLY A 135 -2.09 -25.49 -6.75
N HIS A 136 -2.29 -26.47 -5.86
CA HIS A 136 -1.39 -26.79 -4.73
C HIS A 136 -1.14 -25.60 -3.78
N ARG A 137 -2.04 -24.61 -3.78
CA ARG A 137 -1.96 -23.49 -2.85
C ARG A 137 -2.52 -23.94 -1.51
N PRO A 138 -1.77 -23.82 -0.40
CA PRO A 138 -2.29 -24.17 0.92
C PRO A 138 -3.49 -23.26 1.22
N THR A 139 -4.67 -23.86 1.32
CA THR A 139 -5.89 -23.15 1.72
C THR A 139 -6.09 -23.33 3.21
N TRP A 140 -6.03 -22.25 3.97
CA TRP A 140 -6.50 -22.24 5.35
C TRP A 140 -8.02 -22.30 5.37
N ASN A 141 -8.59 -23.19 6.17
CA ASN A 141 -10.02 -23.21 6.43
C ASN A 141 -10.41 -21.89 7.13
N LEU A 142 -11.02 -20.96 6.38
CA LEU A 142 -11.67 -19.78 6.95
C LEU A 142 -13.01 -20.25 7.53
N GLY A 143 -12.95 -20.76 8.76
CA GLY A 143 -13.95 -21.68 9.29
C GLY A 143 -15.27 -21.05 9.73
N VAL A 144 -16.38 -21.60 9.21
CA VAL A 144 -17.69 -21.66 9.89
C VAL A 144 -17.64 -22.50 11.19
N ASN A 145 -16.64 -23.36 11.36
CA ASN A 145 -16.44 -24.14 12.59
C ASN A 145 -15.49 -23.48 13.61
N ALA A 146 -14.65 -22.52 13.19
CA ALA A 146 -13.92 -21.67 14.14
C ALA A 146 -14.89 -20.76 14.92
N ALA A 147 -15.96 -20.28 14.25
CA ALA A 147 -17.05 -19.56 14.90
C ALA A 147 -17.84 -20.42 15.90
N LYS A 148 -17.96 -21.74 15.65
CA LYS A 148 -18.69 -22.69 16.51
C LYS A 148 -17.94 -23.02 17.80
N ALA A 149 -16.61 -23.09 17.74
CA ALA A 149 -15.74 -23.31 18.90
C ALA A 149 -15.45 -22.03 19.70
N ALA A 150 -15.35 -20.87 19.04
CA ALA A 150 -15.11 -19.58 19.69
C ALA A 150 -16.38 -18.95 20.31
N PHE A 151 -17.56 -19.27 19.76
CA PHE A 151 -18.80 -18.65 20.18
C PHE A 151 -19.92 -19.69 20.24
N GLY A 152 -19.95 -20.49 21.32
CA GLY A 152 -20.99 -21.50 21.55
C GLY A 152 -22.41 -21.02 21.21
N ALA A 153 -23.22 -21.95 20.68
CA ALA A 153 -24.62 -21.86 20.25
C ALA A 153 -24.88 -21.77 18.72
N PRO A 154 -26.03 -22.30 18.24
CA PRO A 154 -26.35 -22.46 16.81
C PRO A 154 -26.68 -21.12 16.13
N PHE A 155 -26.38 -21.04 14.84
CA PHE A 155 -26.54 -19.88 13.93
C PHE A 155 -27.90 -19.17 14.02
N ALA A 156 -28.99 -19.89 14.25
CA ALA A 156 -30.34 -19.32 14.33
C ALA A 156 -30.56 -18.40 15.54
N SER A 157 -29.86 -18.62 16.66
CA SER A 157 -30.04 -17.82 17.88
C SER A 157 -29.28 -16.48 17.85
N ARG A 158 -28.33 -16.30 16.91
CA ARG A 158 -27.58 -15.04 16.73
C ARG A 158 -28.24 -14.03 15.80
N MET A 159 -29.17 -14.44 14.95
CA MET A 159 -29.81 -13.54 13.98
C MET A 159 -30.93 -12.66 14.57
N ARG A 160 -31.32 -12.86 15.83
CA ARG A 160 -32.31 -12.03 16.53
C ARG A 160 -31.74 -11.04 17.54
N GLN A 161 -30.43 -11.06 17.78
CA GLN A 161 -29.79 -10.12 18.69
C GLN A 161 -28.49 -9.62 18.07
N ASN A 162 -28.57 -8.39 17.57
CA ASN A 162 -27.46 -7.46 17.37
C ASN A 162 -26.23 -8.05 16.67
N SER A 163 -26.25 -8.04 15.34
CA SER A 163 -25.08 -8.33 14.51
C SER A 163 -23.92 -7.38 14.84
N PRO A 164 -22.73 -7.88 15.23
CA PRO A 164 -21.58 -7.04 15.61
C PRO A 164 -20.82 -6.49 14.39
N PHE A 165 -21.32 -6.70 13.17
CA PHE A 165 -20.69 -6.22 11.95
C PHE A 165 -21.44 -4.98 11.47
N ARG A 166 -20.89 -3.80 11.74
CA ARG A 166 -21.32 -2.56 11.09
C ARG A 166 -20.86 -2.63 9.64
N ASP A 167 -21.81 -2.74 8.72
CA ASP A 167 -21.52 -2.67 7.30
C ASP A 167 -21.04 -1.26 6.94
N ALA A 168 -19.74 -1.12 6.70
CA ALA A 168 -19.11 0.16 6.35
C ALA A 168 -19.57 0.71 4.99
N PHE A 169 -20.24 -0.10 4.17
CA PHE A 169 -20.68 0.24 2.82
C PHE A 169 -22.20 0.24 2.63
N GLY A 170 -22.99 -0.09 3.66
CA GLY A 170 -24.46 0.04 3.66
C GLY A 170 -25.19 -0.90 2.69
N PHE A 171 -24.66 -2.10 2.45
CA PHE A 171 -25.23 -3.12 1.57
C PHE A 171 -26.23 -4.04 2.29
N PHE A 172 -26.14 -4.19 3.61
CA PHE A 172 -26.95 -5.12 4.40
C PHE A 172 -27.86 -4.46 5.45
N ASP A 173 -27.82 -3.13 5.59
CA ASP A 173 -28.55 -2.37 6.62
C ASP A 173 -29.67 -1.54 6.00
N GLU A 174 -30.82 -2.16 5.77
CA GLU A 174 -32.04 -1.50 5.30
C GLU A 174 -33.11 -1.56 6.40
N GLY A 175 -32.78 -0.97 7.54
CA GLY A 175 -33.69 -0.75 8.66
C GLY A 175 -33.29 0.50 9.44
N PRO A 176 -34.23 1.34 9.89
CA PRO A 176 -33.88 2.52 10.68
C PRO A 176 -33.35 2.09 12.05
N ASP A 177 -32.02 2.14 12.19
CA ASP A 177 -31.27 1.79 13.40
C ASP A 177 -31.68 2.71 14.58
N PRO A 178 -32.12 2.20 15.75
CA PRO A 178 -32.53 3.05 16.88
C PRO A 178 -31.37 3.86 17.50
N ASP A 179 -30.12 3.47 17.26
CA ASP A 179 -28.89 4.16 17.70
C ASP A 179 -28.61 5.47 16.93
N THR A 180 -29.27 5.69 15.78
CA THR A 180 -29.10 6.94 15.01
C THR A 180 -29.63 8.17 15.75
N ARG A 181 -30.62 8.01 16.64
CA ARG A 181 -31.18 9.09 17.45
C ARG A 181 -30.28 9.45 18.64
N GLU A 182 -29.78 8.46 19.38
CA GLU A 182 -28.90 8.67 20.55
C GLU A 182 -27.52 9.23 20.16
N ARG A 183 -26.99 8.83 18.98
CA ARG A 183 -25.69 9.31 18.49
C ARG A 183 -25.73 10.73 17.90
N ALA A 184 -26.92 11.25 17.59
CA ALA A 184 -27.11 12.64 17.18
C ALA A 184 -27.01 13.61 18.37
N GLU A 185 -27.34 13.16 19.58
CA GLU A 185 -27.41 13.99 20.79
C GLU A 185 -26.05 14.27 21.44
N THR A 186 -25.02 13.46 21.15
CA THR A 186 -23.66 13.59 21.72
C THR A 186 -22.65 14.31 20.83
N ARG A 187 -23.07 14.82 19.66
CA ARG A 187 -22.18 15.52 18.72
C ARG A 187 -21.84 16.94 19.20
N ARG A 188 -20.54 17.23 19.26
CA ARG A 188 -20.04 18.59 19.56
C ARG A 188 -20.54 19.55 18.49
N LYS A 189 -21.05 20.71 18.90
CA LYS A 189 -21.43 21.79 17.98
C LYS A 189 -20.19 22.26 17.20
N PRO A 190 -20.27 22.42 15.87
CA PRO A 190 -19.13 22.88 15.08
C PRO A 190 -18.76 24.31 15.46
N ARG A 191 -17.44 24.59 15.48
CA ARG A 191 -16.89 25.93 15.67
C ARG A 191 -17.19 26.79 14.44
N ALA A 192 -17.10 28.12 14.55
CA ALA A 192 -17.47 29.04 13.46
C ALA A 192 -16.74 28.74 12.13
N LEU A 193 -15.46 28.38 12.16
CA LEU A 193 -14.70 28.01 10.97
C LEU A 193 -15.09 26.63 10.41
N GLU A 194 -15.52 25.70 11.27
CA GLU A 194 -16.03 24.39 10.85
C GLU A 194 -17.41 24.53 10.20
N GLN A 195 -18.25 25.44 10.72
CA GLN A 195 -19.54 25.81 10.11
C GLN A 195 -19.32 26.37 8.71
N GLN A 196 -18.42 27.34 8.55
CA GLN A 196 -18.09 27.88 7.23
C GLN A 196 -17.57 26.80 6.24
N ALA A 197 -16.79 25.84 6.74
CA ALA A 197 -16.32 24.73 5.92
C ALA A 197 -17.45 23.76 5.52
N LEU A 198 -18.41 23.50 6.41
CA LEU A 198 -19.60 22.70 6.11
C LEU A 198 -20.54 23.42 5.15
N ASP A 199 -20.72 24.73 5.29
CA ASP A 199 -21.49 25.57 4.38
C ASP A 199 -20.88 25.55 2.97
N THR A 200 -19.55 25.56 2.86
CA THR A 200 -18.84 25.45 1.57
C THR A 200 -19.06 24.09 0.88
N LEU A 201 -19.36 23.04 1.65
CA LEU A 201 -19.68 21.69 1.14
C LEU A 201 -21.20 21.46 0.97
N ASP A 202 -22.02 22.49 1.22
CA ASP A 202 -23.49 22.43 1.26
C ASP A 202 -24.01 21.35 2.22
N LEU A 203 -23.44 21.28 3.43
CA LEU A 203 -23.78 20.28 4.43
C LEU A 203 -24.26 20.92 5.74
N PRO A 204 -25.26 20.32 6.42
CA PRO A 204 -25.70 20.81 7.73
C PRO A 204 -24.64 20.53 8.81
N ALA A 205 -24.71 21.30 9.90
CA ALA A 205 -23.87 21.13 11.10
C ALA A 205 -23.92 19.71 11.72
N SER A 206 -24.97 18.95 11.43
CA SER A 206 -25.17 17.57 11.90
C SER A 206 -24.63 16.49 10.96
N ALA A 207 -24.04 16.86 9.81
CA ALA A 207 -23.66 15.93 8.74
C ALA A 207 -22.73 14.81 9.21
N SER A 208 -22.99 13.58 8.75
CA SER A 208 -22.17 12.42 9.08
C SER A 208 -20.84 12.41 8.31
N LEU A 209 -19.89 11.64 8.82
CA LEU A 209 -18.56 11.50 8.23
C LEU A 209 -18.62 10.92 6.80
N ASN A 210 -19.58 10.01 6.58
CA ASN A 210 -19.84 9.39 5.29
C ASN A 210 -20.46 10.40 4.31
N GLU A 211 -21.37 11.24 4.78
CA GLU A 211 -21.97 12.33 3.98
C GLU A 211 -20.91 13.35 3.53
N ILE A 212 -20.01 13.77 4.42
CA ILE A 212 -18.91 14.70 4.09
C ILE A 212 -18.02 14.13 2.98
N LYS A 213 -17.64 12.85 3.09
CA LYS A 213 -16.83 12.16 2.07
C LYS A 213 -17.58 11.98 0.75
N ALA A 214 -18.87 11.68 0.79
CA ALA A 214 -19.70 11.52 -0.39
C ALA A 214 -19.84 12.85 -1.15
N ARG A 215 -20.20 13.93 -0.45
CA ARG A 215 -20.34 15.27 -1.03
C ARG A 215 -19.03 15.81 -1.57
N TYR A 216 -17.92 15.62 -0.86
CA TYR A 216 -16.60 15.99 -1.38
C TYR A 216 -16.30 15.29 -2.71
N LYS A 217 -16.52 13.98 -2.82
CA LYS A 217 -16.31 13.23 -4.06
C LYS A 217 -17.21 13.73 -5.20
N GLU A 218 -18.45 14.08 -4.89
CA GLU A 218 -19.41 14.61 -5.87
C GLU A 218 -18.97 15.99 -6.39
N LEU A 219 -18.61 16.91 -5.50
CA LEU A 219 -18.16 18.25 -5.84
C LEU A 219 -16.84 18.24 -6.63
N VAL A 220 -15.91 17.36 -6.26
CA VAL A 220 -14.64 17.19 -7.00
C VAL A 220 -14.90 16.70 -8.42
N LYS A 221 -15.78 15.71 -8.62
CA LYS A 221 -16.14 15.24 -9.97
C LYS A 221 -16.80 16.34 -10.78
N ARG A 222 -17.72 17.10 -10.16
CA ARG A 222 -18.44 18.19 -10.81
C ARG A 222 -17.54 19.35 -11.22
N HIS A 223 -16.53 19.68 -10.40
CA HIS A 223 -15.63 20.82 -10.65
C HIS A 223 -14.24 20.43 -11.16
N HIS A 224 -14.05 19.18 -11.60
CA HIS A 224 -12.77 18.73 -12.14
C HIS A 224 -12.42 19.50 -13.43
N PRO A 225 -11.17 19.98 -13.61
CA PRO A 225 -10.79 20.80 -14.77
C PRO A 225 -10.92 20.04 -16.10
N ASP A 226 -10.72 18.72 -16.08
CA ASP A 226 -10.90 17.84 -17.25
C ASP A 226 -12.37 17.80 -17.73
N ALA A 227 -13.32 17.86 -16.80
CA ALA A 227 -14.74 17.82 -17.12
C ALA A 227 -15.32 19.20 -17.50
N ASN A 228 -14.68 20.28 -17.06
CA ASN A 228 -15.15 21.67 -17.25
C ASN A 228 -14.28 22.48 -18.23
N GLY A 229 -13.41 21.82 -19.01
CA GLY A 229 -12.64 22.47 -20.07
C GLY A 229 -11.73 23.63 -19.63
N GLY A 230 -11.33 23.68 -18.35
CA GLY A 230 -10.47 24.75 -17.81
C GLY A 230 -11.19 26.04 -17.40
N ASP A 231 -12.51 26.00 -17.12
CA ASP A 231 -13.24 27.15 -16.60
C ASP A 231 -12.68 27.67 -15.26
N ARG A 232 -12.21 28.93 -15.25
CA ARG A 232 -11.62 29.59 -14.06
C ARG A 232 -12.57 29.64 -12.86
N SER A 233 -13.88 29.74 -13.11
CA SER A 233 -14.89 29.80 -12.05
C SER A 233 -15.09 28.44 -11.35
N ALA A 234 -14.94 27.33 -12.07
CA ALA A 234 -14.98 25.98 -11.50
C ALA A 234 -13.71 25.68 -10.69
N GLU A 235 -12.55 26.15 -11.15
CA GLU A 235 -11.28 26.03 -10.44
C GLU A 235 -11.31 26.70 -9.06
N GLU A 236 -11.83 27.94 -8.99
CA GLU A 236 -11.91 28.66 -7.71
C GLU A 236 -12.83 27.94 -6.71
N ARG A 237 -13.95 27.37 -7.18
CA ARG A 237 -14.87 26.57 -6.36
C ARG A 237 -14.22 25.27 -5.89
N LEU A 238 -13.53 24.56 -6.78
CA LEU A 238 -12.81 23.33 -6.42
C LEU A 238 -11.76 23.59 -5.34
N ARG A 239 -11.02 24.70 -5.45
CA ARG A 239 -10.02 25.11 -4.46
C ARG A 239 -10.65 25.36 -3.08
N LYS A 240 -11.81 26.01 -3.03
CA LYS A 240 -12.58 26.24 -1.79
C LYS A 240 -13.06 24.90 -1.18
N VAL A 241 -13.56 23.98 -2.00
CA VAL A 241 -14.01 22.64 -1.58
C VAL A 241 -12.86 21.82 -0.97
N ILE A 242 -11.68 21.83 -1.59
CA ILE A 242 -10.49 21.11 -1.08
C ILE A 242 -10.05 21.71 0.26
N GLN A 243 -9.99 23.04 0.37
CA GLN A 243 -9.59 23.73 1.61
C GLN A 243 -10.56 23.43 2.76
N ALA A 244 -11.87 23.47 2.50
CA ALA A 244 -12.90 23.15 3.47
C ALA A 244 -12.79 21.70 3.99
N TYR A 245 -12.60 20.73 3.09
CA TYR A 245 -12.44 19.33 3.46
C TYR A 245 -11.15 19.08 4.28
N ASP A 246 -10.03 19.66 3.86
CA ASP A 246 -8.76 19.55 4.59
C ASP A 246 -8.85 20.17 5.98
N TYR A 247 -9.60 21.28 6.13
CA TYR A 247 -9.84 21.91 7.42
C TYR A 247 -10.63 20.98 8.36
N LEU A 248 -11.74 20.41 7.89
CA LEU A 248 -12.56 19.46 8.67
C LEU A 248 -11.79 18.18 9.03
N ARG A 249 -10.88 17.74 8.15
CA ARG A 249 -9.98 16.62 8.42
C ARG A 249 -8.96 16.95 9.51
N LYS A 250 -8.38 18.16 9.47
CA LYS A 250 -7.39 18.62 10.46
C LYS A 250 -8.01 18.94 11.82
N SER A 251 -9.24 19.45 11.85
CA SER A 251 -9.93 19.80 13.10
C SER A 251 -10.44 18.57 13.88
N GLY A 252 -10.38 17.37 13.28
CA GLY A 252 -10.89 16.15 13.87
C GLY A 252 -12.42 16.02 13.78
N PHE A 253 -13.10 16.87 13.01
CA PHE A 253 -14.53 16.71 12.73
C PHE A 253 -14.80 15.46 11.87
N CYS A 254 -13.79 15.05 11.08
CA CYS A 254 -13.80 13.87 10.21
C CYS A 254 -12.95 12.67 10.73
N SER A 255 -12.64 12.57 12.03
CA SER A 255 -11.89 11.43 12.61
C SER A 255 -12.78 10.30 13.10
#